data_AF-A0AAD5D616-F1
#
_entry.id   AF-A0AAD5D616-F1
#
_cell.length_a   1.000
_cell.length_b   1.000
_cell.length_c   1.000
_cell.angle_alpha   90.00
_cell.angle_beta   90.00
_cell.angle_gamma   90.00
#
_symmetry.space_group_name_H-M   'P 1'
#
loop_
_entity.id
_entity.type
_entity.pdbx_description
1 polymer ?
#
loop_
_entity_poly.entity_id
_entity_poly.type
_entity_poly.pdbx_seq_one_letter_code
_entity_poly.pdbx_strand_id
1 'polypeptide(L)'
;MIVDQYMCFGSIGSLGEKGGHDTVEQVLVQNCNITGTKNGLRIKTVPNGSGYAKGIRFHEINLINVANPIIIDQHYCLNSDDAACVSSPSGQAVQVSDVTYTNIHGSSATKHAIIFSCSESHKCTNIVTNNVHITGGDALCINAQGEFVDTTPSKTLRIGIARIEPPYGGFKFLRPQPLSQSSVLIKEKLEISLRMRPGLPAVQVSDVMYLNIHGSSASKQAITFDCSGKYNCTGITTMQVGITGQGDYSYCKNTRGKFFNGRDTASMALKGMEISLHGCLLVVLLSFCCIMFSPETASAATFDVTSYGAKGDGTTDDSQAFLQAWADLCRDHSVDPTLIIPSGLTFLLSPLVFDGSSCKSPNVNIKLLGTITAPNTLEGWKPCVERRFWIYFNNVHGLTIDGPGQIDGQGSAWWRKMEKTETCDRPTALHFNKCPGLRLKDTTHINSPFLHISIKNSQDIDIGNLQIRAPENSPNTDGIDISASSHVHIHDSNIQTGDDCVAINGGVVDVNITNVFCGPGHGI
;
A
#
# COMPACT_ATOMS: atom_id res chain seq x y z
N MET A 1 -6.70 27.42 -13.92
CA MET A 1 -5.44 26.84 -14.42
C MET A 1 -4.61 26.44 -13.22
N ILE A 2 -4.66 25.15 -12.83
CA ILE A 2 -3.78 24.59 -11.81
C ILE A 2 -2.64 23.91 -12.57
N VAL A 3 -1.45 24.47 -12.45
CA VAL A 3 -0.24 23.99 -13.13
C VAL A 3 0.38 22.90 -12.27
N ASP A 4 -0.22 21.72 -12.28
CA ASP A 4 0.39 20.51 -11.75
C ASP A 4 1.42 20.00 -12.78
N GLN A 5 2.63 20.54 -12.76
CA GLN A 5 3.80 19.94 -13.42
C GLN A 5 4.34 18.86 -12.48
N TYR A 6 3.98 17.60 -12.72
CA TYR A 6 4.51 16.46 -11.97
C TYR A 6 5.71 15.88 -12.68
N MET A 7 6.79 15.82 -11.92
CA MET A 7 8.06 15.23 -12.27
C MET A 7 8.09 13.91 -11.48
N CYS A 8 7.75 12.78 -12.11
CA CYS A 8 7.71 11.49 -11.42
C CYS A 8 9.14 10.98 -11.20
N PHE A 9 9.51 10.89 -9.94
CA PHE A 9 10.67 10.16 -9.48
C PHE A 9 10.20 9.44 -8.22
N GLY A 10 10.02 8.13 -8.25
CA GLY A 10 9.46 7.36 -7.14
C GLY A 10 10.47 6.89 -6.08
N SER A 11 10.06 5.93 -5.27
CA SER A 11 10.35 5.77 -3.83
C SER A 11 9.49 6.65 -2.94
N ILE A 12 9.59 6.57 -1.59
CA ILE A 12 8.91 7.55 -0.71
C ILE A 12 9.55 8.92 -0.96
N GLY A 13 8.96 9.75 -1.83
CA GLY A 13 9.84 10.57 -2.64
C GLY A 13 9.29 11.79 -3.33
N SER A 14 10.24 12.65 -3.70
CA SER A 14 10.03 13.99 -4.26
C SER A 14 9.25 14.92 -3.33
N LEU A 15 9.30 14.61 -2.02
CA LEU A 15 8.59 15.38 -1.00
C LEU A 15 9.21 16.77 -0.87
N GLY A 16 8.36 17.80 -0.91
CA GLY A 16 8.74 19.19 -0.81
C GLY A 16 9.20 19.81 -2.13
N GLU A 17 8.95 19.15 -3.27
CA GLU A 17 9.28 19.68 -4.60
C GLU A 17 8.72 21.10 -4.78
N LYS A 18 9.48 21.99 -5.43
CA LYS A 18 9.10 23.40 -5.68
C LYS A 18 8.79 24.19 -4.39
N GLY A 19 9.40 23.81 -3.27
CA GLY A 19 9.12 24.41 -1.96
C GLY A 19 7.76 23.99 -1.39
N GLY A 20 7.23 22.86 -1.86
CA GLY A 20 5.94 22.31 -1.45
C GLY A 20 5.89 21.89 0.01
N HIS A 21 4.66 21.64 0.48
CA HIS A 21 4.39 21.05 1.79
C HIS A 21 3.81 19.66 1.61
N ASP A 22 4.60 18.63 1.90
CA ASP A 22 4.21 17.24 1.71
C ASP A 22 4.23 16.44 3.01
N THR A 23 3.24 15.57 3.16
CA THR A 23 3.11 14.69 4.32
C THR A 23 3.01 13.24 3.89
N VAL A 24 3.81 12.38 4.50
CA VAL A 24 3.70 10.91 4.41
C VAL A 24 3.72 10.37 5.84
N GLU A 25 2.73 9.55 6.21
CA GLU A 25 2.76 8.93 7.53
C GLU A 25 2.18 7.51 7.58
N GLN A 26 2.67 6.71 8.51
CA GLN A 26 2.17 5.36 8.78
C GLN A 26 2.32 4.43 7.56
N VAL A 27 3.55 4.25 7.10
CA VAL A 27 3.88 3.32 6.00
C VAL A 27 4.48 2.05 6.58
N LEU A 28 3.97 0.90 6.17
CA LEU A 28 4.53 -0.42 6.44
C LEU A 28 4.89 -1.09 5.13
N VAL A 29 6.15 -1.48 4.97
CA VAL A 29 6.63 -2.33 3.88
C VAL A 29 7.16 -3.60 4.51
N GLN A 30 6.59 -4.76 4.16
CA GLN A 30 6.96 -6.02 4.79
C GLN A 30 6.95 -7.24 3.88
N ASN A 31 7.78 -8.23 4.20
CA ASN A 31 7.90 -9.48 3.43
C ASN A 31 8.19 -9.26 1.94
N CYS A 32 9.02 -8.28 1.60
CA CYS A 32 9.32 -7.95 0.20
C CYS A 32 10.69 -8.49 -0.22
N ASN A 33 10.77 -8.91 -1.49
CA ASN A 33 12.03 -9.30 -2.14
C ASN A 33 12.37 -8.24 -3.18
N ILE A 34 13.50 -7.55 -3.02
CA ILE A 34 13.94 -6.50 -3.95
C ILE A 34 15.23 -6.98 -4.62
N THR A 35 15.18 -7.21 -5.94
CA THR A 35 16.22 -7.91 -6.68
C THR A 35 16.71 -7.12 -7.89
N GLY A 36 18.01 -6.87 -7.99
CA GLY A 36 18.60 -6.25 -9.17
C GLY A 36 18.12 -4.83 -9.44
N THR A 37 17.69 -4.10 -8.40
CA THR A 37 17.23 -2.72 -8.52
C THR A 37 18.35 -1.71 -8.26
N LYS A 38 18.18 -0.49 -8.77
CA LYS A 38 19.08 0.64 -8.51
C LYS A 38 19.03 1.10 -7.05
N ASN A 39 17.86 1.10 -6.43
CA ASN A 39 17.72 1.35 -4.99
C ASN A 39 16.85 0.26 -4.36
N GLY A 40 17.01 0.04 -3.05
CA GLY A 40 16.18 -0.89 -2.30
C GLY A 40 15.01 -0.17 -1.66
N LEU A 41 15.28 0.42 -0.51
CA LEU A 41 14.34 1.16 0.33
C LEU A 41 14.80 2.61 0.41
N ARG A 42 14.11 3.51 -0.29
CA ARG A 42 14.55 4.90 -0.44
C ARG A 42 13.50 5.89 0.04
N ILE A 43 13.93 6.80 0.92
CA ILE A 43 13.19 8.01 1.29
C ILE A 43 13.96 9.20 0.71
N LYS A 44 13.28 10.08 -0.02
CA LYS A 44 13.93 11.25 -0.63
C LYS A 44 13.09 12.51 -0.49
N THR A 45 13.73 13.60 -0.08
CA THR A 45 13.09 14.91 0.09
C THR A 45 13.92 15.97 -0.59
N VAL A 46 13.26 17.02 -1.08
CA VAL A 46 13.90 18.13 -1.79
C VAL A 46 14.31 19.22 -0.79
N PRO A 47 15.50 19.85 -0.96
CA PRO A 47 15.85 21.05 -0.22
C PRO A 47 14.78 22.15 -0.34
N ASN A 48 14.63 22.93 0.74
CA ASN A 48 13.64 23.99 0.90
C ASN A 48 12.17 23.53 0.91
N GLY A 49 11.92 22.21 0.91
CA GLY A 49 10.61 21.62 1.16
C GLY A 49 10.17 21.73 2.61
N SER A 50 8.87 21.52 2.85
CA SER A 50 8.27 21.52 4.19
C SER A 50 7.31 20.34 4.39
N GLY A 51 6.93 20.07 5.64
CA GLY A 51 6.07 18.94 6.02
C GLY A 51 6.86 17.82 6.70
N TYR A 52 6.39 16.57 6.57
CA TYR A 52 7.00 15.42 7.26
C TYR A 52 6.83 14.08 6.56
N ALA A 53 7.79 13.19 6.76
CA ALA A 53 7.71 11.76 6.46
C ALA A 53 7.98 10.99 7.76
N LYS A 54 6.96 10.35 8.35
CA LYS A 54 7.10 9.73 9.67
C LYS A 54 6.35 8.41 9.89
N GLY A 55 6.80 7.62 10.86
CA GLY A 55 6.14 6.35 11.19
C GLY A 55 6.25 5.35 10.03
N ILE A 56 7.44 5.25 9.44
CA ILE A 56 7.73 4.39 8.29
C ILE A 56 8.45 3.15 8.81
N ARG A 57 7.96 1.97 8.48
CA ARG A 57 8.51 0.69 8.94
C ARG A 57 8.80 -0.21 7.75
N PHE A 58 10.04 -0.66 7.66
CA PHE A 58 10.50 -1.69 6.74
C PHE A 58 10.83 -2.95 7.54
N HIS A 59 10.17 -4.07 7.24
CA HIS A 59 10.26 -5.29 8.03
C HIS A 59 10.37 -6.55 7.17
N GLU A 60 11.26 -7.50 7.49
CA GLU A 60 11.39 -8.75 6.72
C GLU A 60 11.65 -8.51 5.22
N ILE A 61 12.76 -7.83 4.92
CA ILE A 61 13.11 -7.44 3.55
C ILE A 61 14.37 -8.17 3.08
N ASN A 62 14.31 -8.78 1.89
CA ASN A 62 15.47 -9.35 1.24
C ASN A 62 15.94 -8.45 0.09
N LEU A 63 17.20 -8.02 0.12
CA LEU A 63 17.83 -7.15 -0.87
C LEU A 63 18.88 -7.94 -1.66
N ILE A 64 18.56 -8.36 -2.88
CA ILE A 64 19.41 -9.25 -3.68
C ILE A 64 20.05 -8.44 -4.81
N ASN A 65 21.37 -8.29 -4.80
CA ASN A 65 22.10 -7.53 -5.84
C ASN A 65 21.53 -6.11 -6.06
N VAL A 66 21.21 -5.39 -4.98
CA VAL A 66 20.67 -4.02 -5.05
C VAL A 66 21.82 -3.02 -5.06
N ALA A 67 21.80 -2.04 -5.97
CA ALA A 67 22.90 -1.08 -6.06
C ALA A 67 22.99 -0.16 -4.84
N ASN A 68 21.89 0.47 -4.43
CA ASN A 68 21.83 1.32 -3.23
C ASN A 68 20.73 0.80 -2.27
N PRO A 69 21.07 -0.15 -1.36
CA PRO A 69 20.08 -0.91 -0.59
C PRO A 69 19.17 -0.07 0.31
N ILE A 70 19.71 0.82 1.14
CA ILE A 70 18.93 1.64 2.07
C ILE A 70 19.37 3.10 1.93
N ILE A 71 18.42 4.00 1.63
CA ILE A 71 18.68 5.42 1.45
C ILE A 71 17.66 6.28 2.19
N ILE A 72 18.15 7.30 2.91
CA ILE A 72 17.41 8.52 3.22
C ILE A 72 18.25 9.67 2.65
N ASP A 73 17.69 10.43 1.71
CA ASP A 73 18.35 11.55 1.05
C ASP A 73 17.48 12.82 1.11
N GLN A 74 17.81 13.74 2.02
CA GLN A 74 17.13 15.04 2.11
C GLN A 74 17.74 16.12 1.18
N HIS A 75 18.73 15.75 0.35
CA HIS A 75 19.38 16.65 -0.60
C HIS A 75 19.04 16.30 -2.05
N TYR A 76 17.91 15.61 -2.25
CA TYR A 76 17.52 15.12 -3.56
C TYR A 76 17.20 16.30 -4.50
N CYS A 77 17.97 16.39 -5.58
CA CYS A 77 17.83 17.43 -6.60
C CYS A 77 17.61 16.82 -7.98
N LEU A 78 16.59 17.34 -8.69
CA LEU A 78 16.14 16.80 -9.96
C LEU A 78 16.92 17.33 -11.16
N ASN A 79 17.36 18.59 -11.09
CA ASN A 79 18.18 19.25 -12.08
C ASN A 79 19.23 20.11 -11.37
N SER A 80 20.48 20.04 -11.79
CA SER A 80 21.58 20.87 -11.26
C SER A 80 21.38 22.37 -11.50
N ASP A 81 20.46 22.73 -12.39
CA ASP A 81 20.20 24.11 -12.82
C ASP A 81 19.00 24.75 -12.11
N ASP A 82 18.30 24.02 -11.23
CA ASP A 82 17.22 24.59 -10.43
C ASP A 82 17.81 25.44 -9.30
N ALA A 83 17.69 26.77 -9.43
CA ALA A 83 18.14 27.71 -8.41
C ALA A 83 17.44 27.52 -7.05
N ALA A 84 16.28 26.82 -7.00
CA ALA A 84 15.64 26.42 -5.76
C ALA A 84 16.31 25.20 -5.10
N CYS A 85 17.12 24.43 -5.85
CA CYS A 85 17.87 23.27 -5.38
C CYS A 85 19.31 23.60 -4.94
N VAL A 86 19.54 24.83 -4.47
CA VAL A 86 20.77 25.14 -3.73
C VAL A 86 20.67 24.42 -2.39
N SER A 87 21.23 23.21 -2.35
CA SER A 87 21.36 22.40 -1.15
C SER A 87 22.36 23.05 -0.20
N SER A 88 21.91 24.07 0.54
CA SER A 88 22.64 24.49 1.74
C SER A 88 22.55 23.35 2.75
N PRO A 89 23.67 22.93 3.39
CA PRO A 89 23.62 21.97 4.50
C PRO A 89 22.63 22.39 5.61
N SER A 90 22.38 23.69 5.76
CA SER A 90 21.44 24.28 6.71
C SER A 90 20.04 24.59 6.13
N GLY A 91 19.78 24.28 4.86
CA GLY A 91 18.51 24.56 4.19
C GLY A 91 17.33 23.82 4.83
N GLN A 92 16.14 24.41 4.76
CA GLN A 92 14.91 23.73 5.22
C GLN A 92 14.72 22.42 4.44
N ALA A 93 14.09 21.42 5.04
CA ALA A 93 13.74 20.17 4.36
C ALA A 93 12.49 19.58 5.01
N VAL A 94 11.83 18.66 4.30
CA VAL A 94 10.77 17.82 4.87
C VAL A 94 11.35 17.01 6.03
N GLN A 95 10.73 17.09 7.22
CA GLN A 95 11.22 16.39 8.41
C GLN A 95 11.06 14.88 8.23
N VAL A 96 12.14 14.12 8.31
CA VAL A 96 12.09 12.65 8.35
C VAL A 96 12.26 12.17 9.78
N SER A 97 11.32 11.40 10.31
CA SER A 97 11.38 10.90 11.69
C SER A 97 10.72 9.54 11.86
N ASP A 98 11.03 8.81 12.93
CA ASP A 98 10.35 7.55 13.29
C ASP A 98 10.38 6.53 12.15
N VAL A 99 11.58 6.29 11.61
CA VAL A 99 11.81 5.32 10.52
C VAL A 99 12.50 4.10 11.10
N THR A 100 11.90 2.92 10.95
CA THR A 100 12.43 1.67 11.47
C THR A 100 12.73 0.68 10.35
N TYR A 101 13.93 0.12 10.37
CA TYR A 101 14.38 -0.98 9.52
C TYR A 101 14.62 -2.20 10.39
N THR A 102 13.92 -3.31 10.16
CA THR A 102 14.03 -4.51 11.01
C THR A 102 14.04 -5.79 10.20
N ASN A 103 14.96 -6.71 10.50
CA ASN A 103 15.10 -8.00 9.81
C ASN A 103 15.28 -7.79 8.30
N ILE A 104 16.38 -7.11 7.94
CA ILE A 104 16.70 -6.82 6.53
C ILE A 104 18.01 -7.53 6.20
N HIS A 105 18.00 -8.35 5.16
CA HIS A 105 19.17 -9.12 4.76
C HIS A 105 19.47 -8.92 3.27
N GLY A 106 20.74 -8.86 2.88
CA GLY A 106 21.05 -8.71 1.46
C GLY A 106 22.48 -8.37 1.11
N SER A 107 22.65 -7.76 -0.08
CA SER A 107 23.94 -7.34 -0.63
C SER A 107 23.85 -5.97 -1.29
N SER A 108 24.89 -5.15 -1.14
CA SER A 108 25.09 -3.93 -1.92
C SER A 108 25.96 -4.22 -3.15
N ALA A 109 25.55 -3.70 -4.32
CA ALA A 109 26.38 -3.70 -5.53
C ALA A 109 27.22 -2.42 -5.69
N THR A 110 27.15 -1.47 -4.74
CA THR A 110 27.94 -0.23 -4.76
C THR A 110 28.78 -0.07 -3.50
N LYS A 111 29.48 1.07 -3.41
CA LYS A 111 30.35 1.40 -2.27
C LYS A 111 29.57 1.66 -0.99
N HIS A 112 28.34 2.17 -1.07
CA HIS A 112 27.55 2.57 0.08
C HIS A 112 26.32 1.66 0.17
N ALA A 113 26.23 0.88 1.24
CA ALA A 113 25.10 -0.01 1.50
C ALA A 113 23.94 0.71 2.19
N ILE A 114 24.28 1.60 3.13
CA ILE A 114 23.32 2.39 3.91
C ILE A 114 23.75 3.85 3.78
N ILE A 115 22.84 4.71 3.31
CA ILE A 115 23.05 6.14 3.19
C ILE A 115 21.95 6.85 3.95
N PHE A 116 22.28 7.53 5.04
CA PHE A 116 21.42 8.49 5.69
C PHE A 116 22.06 9.88 5.56
N SER A 117 21.58 10.66 4.60
CA SER A 117 22.08 12.01 4.31
C SER A 117 20.99 13.04 4.58
N CYS A 118 21.08 13.66 5.75
CA CYS A 118 20.05 14.54 6.27
C CYS A 118 20.54 16.00 6.38
N SER A 119 19.60 16.95 6.30
CA SER A 119 19.87 18.37 6.52
C SER A 119 20.33 18.63 7.95
N GLU A 120 21.20 19.62 8.15
CA GLU A 120 21.65 20.05 9.47
C GLU A 120 20.52 20.71 10.27
N SER A 121 19.63 21.43 9.59
CA SER A 121 18.50 22.13 10.22
C SER A 121 17.30 21.22 10.48
N HIS A 122 17.13 20.16 9.68
CA HIS A 122 16.04 19.18 9.76
C HIS A 122 16.60 17.76 9.82
N LYS A 123 17.42 17.49 10.84
CA LYS A 123 18.07 16.20 11.07
C LYS A 123 17.04 15.07 11.03
N CYS A 124 17.41 13.92 10.48
CA CYS A 124 16.57 12.73 10.60
C CYS A 124 16.62 12.23 12.04
N THR A 125 15.46 12.02 12.67
CA THR A 125 15.36 11.65 14.09
C THR A 125 14.64 10.32 14.29
N ASN A 126 14.97 9.62 15.38
CA ASN A 126 14.42 8.31 15.69
C ASN A 126 14.53 7.30 14.51
N ILE A 127 15.72 7.25 13.90
CA ILE A 127 16.04 6.27 12.86
C ILE A 127 16.55 5.01 13.53
N VAL A 128 15.81 3.91 13.42
CA VAL A 128 16.13 2.66 14.10
C VAL A 128 16.49 1.59 13.07
N THR A 129 17.63 0.93 13.28
CA THR A 129 17.98 -0.30 12.57
C THR A 129 18.12 -1.43 13.59
N ASN A 130 17.53 -2.59 13.31
CA ASN A 130 17.58 -3.77 14.18
C ASN A 130 17.69 -5.04 13.33
N ASN A 131 18.75 -5.82 13.47
CA ASN A 131 19.00 -7.02 12.65
C ASN A 131 19.00 -6.67 11.15
N VAL A 132 19.93 -5.80 10.75
CA VAL A 132 20.11 -5.35 9.36
C VAL A 132 21.47 -5.81 8.86
N HIS A 133 21.49 -6.76 7.95
CA HIS A 133 22.71 -7.38 7.43
C HIS A 133 22.84 -7.26 5.92
N ILE A 134 23.61 -6.27 5.48
CA ILE A 134 23.93 -6.05 4.07
C ILE A 134 25.41 -6.37 3.83
N THR A 135 25.65 -7.33 2.94
CA THR A 135 27.00 -7.72 2.53
C THR A 135 27.53 -6.75 1.48
N GLY A 136 28.76 -6.25 1.66
CA GLY A 136 29.36 -5.27 0.77
C GLY A 136 28.97 -3.83 1.10
N GLY A 137 29.82 -2.89 0.68
CA GLY A 137 29.67 -1.47 0.95
C GLY A 137 29.96 -1.05 2.41
N ASP A 138 29.91 0.25 2.66
CA ASP A 138 29.98 0.88 3.99
C ASP A 138 28.67 1.62 4.33
N ALA A 139 28.62 2.22 5.52
CA ALA A 139 27.50 3.05 5.95
C ALA A 139 27.91 4.53 6.03
N LEU A 140 27.11 5.40 5.42
CA LEU A 140 27.25 6.85 5.49
C LEU A 140 26.09 7.44 6.29
N CYS A 141 26.38 8.10 7.41
CA CYS A 141 25.37 8.76 8.24
C CYS A 141 25.77 10.22 8.50
N ILE A 142 25.00 11.14 7.95
CA ILE A 142 25.15 12.59 8.08
C ILE A 142 23.84 13.13 8.66
N ASN A 143 23.92 13.77 9.83
CA ASN A 143 22.76 14.37 10.51
C ASN A 143 21.59 13.42 10.78
N ALA A 144 21.87 12.12 10.94
CA ALA A 144 20.87 11.12 11.32
C ALA A 144 21.07 10.72 12.79
N GLN A 145 19.98 10.72 13.56
CA GLN A 145 19.94 10.38 14.97
C GLN A 145 19.03 9.18 15.20
N GLY A 146 19.51 8.21 15.97
CA GLY A 146 18.72 7.05 16.37
C GLY A 146 19.58 5.89 16.85
N GLU A 147 19.02 4.69 16.81
CA GLU A 147 19.61 3.48 17.39
C GLU A 147 19.95 2.46 16.29
N PHE A 148 21.14 1.88 16.39
CA PHE A 148 21.65 0.93 15.39
C PHE A 148 22.08 -0.35 16.09
N VAL A 149 21.18 -1.33 16.08
CA VAL A 149 21.31 -2.63 16.77
C VAL A 149 21.54 -3.72 15.73
N ASP A 150 22.63 -4.47 15.87
CA ASP A 150 22.96 -5.59 14.99
C ASP A 150 22.92 -5.20 13.48
N THR A 151 23.60 -4.09 13.16
CA THR A 151 23.60 -3.49 11.84
C THR A 151 24.96 -3.64 11.17
N THR A 152 24.95 -4.19 9.95
CA THR A 152 26.12 -4.33 9.07
C THR A 152 25.79 -3.80 7.67
N PRO A 153 26.68 -3.00 7.06
CA PRO A 153 28.03 -2.66 7.51
C PRO A 153 28.09 -1.70 8.71
N SER A 154 29.00 -1.97 9.65
CA SER A 154 29.16 -1.21 10.92
C SER A 154 30.11 -0.01 10.82
N LYS A 155 30.87 0.10 9.72
CA LYS A 155 31.82 1.20 9.51
C LYS A 155 31.07 2.46 9.07
N THR A 156 30.58 3.22 10.05
CA THR A 156 29.92 4.51 9.81
C THR A 156 30.95 5.61 9.58
N LEU A 157 30.96 6.24 8.40
CA LEU A 157 31.67 7.50 8.20
C LEU A 157 30.83 8.63 8.84
N ARG A 158 31.01 8.90 10.14
CA ARG A 158 30.33 10.00 10.82
C ARG A 158 31.01 11.33 10.47
N ILE A 159 30.38 12.14 9.63
CA ILE A 159 30.78 13.53 9.37
C ILE A 159 29.62 14.41 9.85
N GLY A 160 29.66 14.81 11.12
CA GLY A 160 28.63 15.64 11.77
C GLY A 160 28.50 15.34 13.26
N ILE A 161 28.75 16.34 14.12
CA ILE A 161 28.89 16.20 15.57
C ILE A 161 27.55 15.93 16.25
N ALA A 162 27.47 14.85 17.04
CA ALA A 162 26.63 14.76 18.23
C ALA A 162 27.29 13.80 19.24
N ARG A 163 27.53 14.30 20.45
CA ARG A 163 28.14 13.57 21.57
C ARG A 163 27.30 12.34 21.91
N ILE A 164 27.96 11.20 22.11
CA ILE A 164 27.40 10.10 22.90
C ILE A 164 27.66 10.48 24.36
N GLU A 165 26.65 10.99 25.06
CA GLU A 165 26.62 10.84 26.51
C GLU A 165 26.00 9.48 26.82
N PRO A 166 26.71 8.57 27.51
CA PRO A 166 26.10 7.34 27.97
C PRO A 166 25.15 7.69 29.13
N PRO A 167 23.87 7.25 29.12
CA PRO A 167 23.10 7.29 30.33
C PRO A 167 23.69 6.26 31.30
N TYR A 168 24.12 6.79 32.44
CA TYR A 168 24.40 6.15 33.72
C TYR A 168 23.98 4.69 33.92
N GLY A 169 24.86 3.96 34.62
CA GLY A 169 24.44 3.01 35.66
C GLY A 169 24.41 1.55 35.22
N GLY A 170 25.42 0.79 35.66
CA GLY A 170 25.57 -0.62 35.32
C GLY A 170 24.42 -1.51 35.78
N PHE A 171 24.05 -2.46 34.91
CA PHE A 171 23.58 -3.78 35.30
C PHE A 171 24.28 -4.82 34.43
N LYS A 172 24.95 -5.76 35.08
CA LYS A 172 25.62 -6.92 34.49
C LYS A 172 24.54 -7.97 34.22
N PHE A 173 24.12 -8.16 32.97
CA PHE A 173 23.37 -9.36 32.59
C PHE A 173 24.32 -10.42 32.03
N LEU A 174 24.24 -11.61 32.61
CA LEU A 174 24.98 -12.80 32.21
C LEU A 174 24.52 -13.23 30.81
N ARG A 175 25.49 -13.51 29.93
CA ARG A 175 25.26 -14.07 28.58
C ARG A 175 24.55 -15.44 28.67
N PRO A 176 23.67 -15.77 27.72
CA PRO A 176 23.56 -17.14 27.22
C PRO A 176 24.21 -17.24 25.84
N GLN A 177 25.04 -18.27 25.66
CA GLN A 177 25.56 -18.71 24.36
C GLN A 177 24.48 -19.48 23.56
N PRO A 178 24.65 -19.67 22.24
CA PRO A 178 23.56 -19.90 21.31
C PRO A 178 23.12 -21.37 21.31
N LEU A 179 21.83 -21.61 21.09
CA LEU A 179 21.31 -22.92 20.70
C LEU A 179 20.56 -22.81 19.37
N SER A 180 20.92 -23.76 18.52
CA SER A 180 20.47 -24.03 17.16
C SER A 180 18.97 -24.20 17.01
N GLN A 181 18.51 -23.91 15.79
CA GLN A 181 17.30 -24.38 15.09
C GLN A 181 16.23 -25.14 15.91
N SER A 182 14.99 -24.65 15.75
CA SER A 182 13.69 -25.33 15.81
C SER A 182 12.72 -24.70 16.82
N SER A 183 11.60 -24.17 16.30
CA SER A 183 10.40 -23.69 17.00
C SER A 183 10.61 -22.65 18.11
N VAL A 184 10.18 -21.41 17.86
CA VAL A 184 10.07 -20.37 18.90
C VAL A 184 8.99 -20.79 19.89
N LEU A 185 9.40 -21.48 20.95
CA LEU A 185 8.60 -21.69 22.15
C LEU A 185 8.84 -20.47 23.04
N ILE A 186 7.94 -19.49 22.97
CA ILE A 186 7.97 -18.33 23.87
C ILE A 186 7.75 -18.86 25.30
N LYS A 187 8.82 -18.98 26.08
CA LYS A 187 8.80 -19.35 27.51
C LYS A 187 8.62 -18.14 28.44
N GLU A 188 8.13 -17.03 27.91
CA GLU A 188 7.76 -15.85 28.70
C GLU A 188 6.27 -15.52 28.49
N LYS A 189 5.65 -15.03 29.57
CA LYS A 189 4.20 -14.88 29.72
C LYS A 189 3.60 -14.01 28.60
N LEU A 190 2.88 -14.62 27.66
CA LEU A 190 2.03 -13.89 26.71
C LEU A 190 0.64 -13.64 27.35
N GLU A 191 0.36 -12.39 27.68
CA GLU A 191 -0.96 -11.92 28.15
C GLU A 191 -1.34 -10.68 27.33
N ILE A 192 -2.45 -10.74 26.59
CA ILE A 192 -3.05 -9.54 26.01
C ILE A 192 -3.91 -8.91 27.10
N SER A 193 -3.46 -7.80 27.70
CA SER A 193 -4.17 -7.17 28.81
C SER A 193 -4.33 -5.66 28.62
N LEU A 194 -5.57 -5.21 28.51
CA LEU A 194 -5.95 -3.81 28.62
C LEU A 194 -6.73 -3.62 29.92
N ARG A 195 -6.18 -2.86 30.88
CA ARG A 195 -6.81 -2.64 32.20
C ARG A 195 -6.84 -1.15 32.55
N MET A 196 -8.03 -0.61 32.75
CA MET A 196 -8.22 0.77 33.22
C MET A 196 -8.40 0.82 34.73
N ARG A 197 -7.71 1.74 35.41
CA ARG A 197 -7.90 1.97 36.85
C ARG A 197 -9.15 2.83 37.10
N PRO A 198 -10.04 2.43 38.02
CA PRO A 198 -11.20 3.26 38.39
C PRO A 198 -10.77 4.60 38.98
N GLY A 199 -11.41 5.70 38.55
CA GLY A 199 -11.26 7.03 39.15
C GLY A 199 -10.13 7.91 38.61
N LEU A 200 -9.34 7.45 37.64
CA LEU A 200 -8.33 8.27 36.95
C LEU A 200 -8.84 8.74 35.58
N PRO A 201 -8.36 9.90 35.07
CA PRO A 201 -8.55 10.27 33.67
C PRO A 201 -8.00 9.15 32.79
N ALA A 202 -8.81 8.67 31.85
CA ALA A 202 -8.45 7.55 30.99
C ALA A 202 -8.76 7.91 29.53
N VAL A 203 -7.94 7.40 28.62
CA VAL A 203 -8.09 7.63 27.18
C VAL A 203 -9.17 6.69 26.63
N GLN A 204 -10.09 7.22 25.83
CA GLN A 204 -11.10 6.41 25.16
C GLN A 204 -10.41 5.43 24.20
N VAL A 205 -10.67 4.14 24.38
CA VAL A 205 -10.14 3.09 23.49
C VAL A 205 -11.27 2.65 22.56
N SER A 206 -11.14 2.94 21.27
CA SER A 206 -12.04 2.43 20.26
C SER A 206 -11.31 1.87 19.04
N ASP A 207 -11.96 0.99 18.31
CA ASP A 207 -11.58 0.56 16.95
C ASP A 207 -10.18 -0.09 16.87
N VAL A 208 -9.86 -0.93 17.87
CA VAL A 208 -8.60 -1.66 17.95
C VAL A 208 -8.75 -3.05 17.34
N MET A 209 -7.91 -3.40 16.36
CA MET A 209 -7.85 -4.74 15.77
C MET A 209 -6.62 -5.53 16.25
N TYR A 210 -6.85 -6.74 16.76
CA TYR A 210 -5.82 -7.73 17.07
C TYR A 210 -5.86 -8.83 16.00
N LEU A 211 -4.81 -8.94 15.20
CA LEU A 211 -4.73 -9.85 14.06
C LEU A 211 -3.54 -10.81 14.17
N ASN A 212 -3.75 -12.10 13.88
CA ASN A 212 -2.71 -13.12 13.72
C ASN A 212 -1.79 -13.29 14.96
N ILE A 213 -2.38 -13.24 16.16
CA ILE A 213 -1.62 -13.42 17.41
C ILE A 213 -1.68 -14.88 17.83
N HIS A 214 -0.53 -15.55 17.81
CA HIS A 214 -0.39 -16.94 18.23
C HIS A 214 0.65 -17.11 19.32
N GLY A 215 0.41 -18.02 20.27
CA GLY A 215 1.39 -18.30 21.32
C GLY A 215 0.86 -19.20 22.42
N SER A 216 1.52 -19.17 23.59
CA SER A 216 1.08 -19.90 24.77
C SER A 216 1.01 -19.05 26.02
N SER A 217 -0.05 -19.22 26.83
CA SER A 217 -0.21 -18.48 28.09
C SER A 217 0.08 -19.35 29.32
N ALA A 218 0.86 -18.78 30.24
CA ALA A 218 1.12 -19.35 31.56
C ALA A 218 0.05 -18.97 32.60
N SER A 219 -0.89 -18.06 32.27
CA SER A 219 -2.00 -17.66 33.14
C SER A 219 -3.34 -18.25 32.70
N LYS A 220 -4.27 -18.42 33.65
CA LYS A 220 -5.64 -18.87 33.38
C LYS A 220 -6.47 -17.90 32.54
N GLN A 221 -6.12 -16.61 32.58
CA GLN A 221 -6.68 -15.57 31.73
C GLN A 221 -5.63 -15.24 30.67
N ALA A 222 -5.89 -15.66 29.43
CA ALA A 222 -4.97 -15.41 28.32
C ALA A 222 -5.20 -14.04 27.65
N ILE A 223 -6.46 -13.60 27.63
CA ILE A 223 -6.89 -12.33 27.06
C ILE A 223 -7.76 -11.61 28.10
N THR A 224 -7.40 -10.36 28.40
CA THR A 224 -8.11 -9.49 29.35
C THR A 224 -8.39 -8.12 28.71
N PHE A 225 -9.66 -7.77 28.55
CA PHE A 225 -10.13 -6.42 28.26
C PHE A 225 -10.96 -5.91 29.43
N ASP A 226 -10.40 -5.08 30.29
CA ASP A 226 -11.04 -4.53 31.49
C ASP A 226 -11.11 -3.00 31.41
N CYS A 227 -12.18 -2.51 30.79
CA CYS A 227 -12.40 -1.09 30.57
C CYS A 227 -13.24 -0.49 31.69
N SER A 228 -13.11 0.81 31.94
CA SER A 228 -13.90 1.49 32.97
C SER A 228 -15.34 1.69 32.48
N GLY A 229 -16.32 1.73 33.39
CA GLY A 229 -17.72 2.01 33.00
C GLY A 229 -17.97 3.43 32.49
N LYS A 230 -17.01 4.35 32.73
CA LYS A 230 -17.04 5.73 32.22
C LYS A 230 -16.45 5.85 30.81
N TYR A 231 -15.48 4.99 30.48
CA TYR A 231 -14.78 4.94 29.19
C TYR A 231 -14.81 3.50 28.69
N ASN A 232 -15.95 3.10 28.11
CA ASN A 232 -16.14 1.75 27.57
C ASN A 232 -15.23 1.54 26.36
N CYS A 233 -14.67 0.35 26.19
CA CYS A 233 -13.97 0.01 24.96
C CYS A 233 -14.98 -0.37 23.87
N THR A 234 -14.89 0.22 22.68
CA THR A 234 -15.78 -0.05 21.54
C THR A 234 -14.99 -0.45 20.30
N GLY A 235 -15.58 -1.17 19.35
CA GLY A 235 -14.89 -1.51 18.10
C GLY A 235 -13.69 -2.47 18.26
N ILE A 236 -13.56 -3.18 19.38
CA ILE A 236 -12.47 -4.15 19.56
C ILE A 236 -12.69 -5.35 18.64
N THR A 237 -11.78 -5.59 17.71
CA THR A 237 -11.87 -6.73 16.78
C THR A 237 -10.72 -7.68 17.01
N THR A 238 -10.99 -8.97 17.12
CA THR A 238 -9.92 -10.00 17.09
C THR A 238 -10.13 -10.90 15.88
N MET A 239 -9.06 -11.21 15.16
CA MET A 239 -9.09 -12.09 13.99
C MET A 239 -7.84 -12.99 14.00
N GLN A 240 -8.03 -14.30 13.90
CA GLN A 240 -6.92 -15.28 13.94
C GLN A 240 -6.05 -15.15 15.20
N VAL A 241 -6.67 -15.00 16.37
CA VAL A 241 -5.96 -14.98 17.66
C VAL A 241 -6.08 -16.35 18.33
N GLY A 242 -4.97 -17.05 18.51
CA GLY A 242 -4.93 -18.39 19.11
C GLY A 242 -3.82 -18.53 20.15
N ILE A 243 -4.18 -18.49 21.44
CA ILE A 243 -3.24 -18.66 22.56
C ILE A 243 -3.52 -20.01 23.24
N THR A 244 -2.53 -20.89 23.31
CA THR A 244 -2.65 -22.28 23.80
C THR A 244 -1.93 -22.47 25.15
N GLY A 245 -2.53 -23.04 26.20
CA GLY A 245 -1.85 -23.17 27.50
C GLY A 245 -2.79 -23.38 28.70
N GLN A 246 -2.41 -22.90 29.90
CA GLN A 246 -3.29 -22.89 31.09
C GLN A 246 -4.46 -21.89 30.97
N GLY A 247 -4.49 -21.09 29.92
CA GLY A 247 -5.55 -20.11 29.66
C GLY A 247 -6.88 -20.79 29.36
N ASP A 248 -7.71 -20.98 30.39
CA ASP A 248 -9.02 -21.62 30.27
C ASP A 248 -10.07 -20.68 29.67
N TYR A 249 -9.88 -19.35 29.73
CA TYR A 249 -10.87 -18.37 29.26
C TYR A 249 -10.31 -16.96 28.99
N SER A 250 -11.10 -16.16 28.26
CA SER A 250 -10.91 -14.72 28.06
C SER A 250 -11.82 -13.91 29.00
N TYR A 251 -11.34 -12.78 29.52
CA TYR A 251 -12.12 -11.89 30.39
C TYR A 251 -12.36 -10.53 29.73
N CYS A 252 -13.63 -10.13 29.61
CA CYS A 252 -14.03 -8.85 29.02
C CYS A 252 -14.99 -8.10 29.96
N LYS A 253 -14.70 -6.83 30.26
CA LYS A 253 -15.54 -5.91 31.05
C LYS A 253 -15.64 -4.57 30.33
N ASN A 254 -16.86 -4.03 30.22
CA ASN A 254 -17.15 -2.76 29.55
C ASN A 254 -16.55 -2.65 28.14
N THR A 255 -16.52 -3.77 27.41
CA THR A 255 -15.89 -3.89 26.09
C THR A 255 -16.93 -4.38 25.08
N ARG A 256 -17.00 -3.73 23.91
CA ARG A 256 -17.84 -4.13 22.77
C ARG A 256 -16.97 -4.38 21.54
N GLY A 257 -17.20 -5.50 20.86
CA GLY A 257 -16.30 -5.97 19.81
C GLY A 257 -16.77 -7.21 19.06
N LYS A 258 -16.00 -7.62 18.04
CA LYS A 258 -16.22 -8.85 17.25
C LYS A 258 -15.00 -9.78 17.38
N PHE A 259 -15.23 -11.08 17.54
CA PHE A 259 -14.18 -12.08 17.72
C PHE A 259 -14.26 -13.15 16.64
N PHE A 260 -13.22 -13.28 15.82
CA PHE A 260 -13.16 -14.17 14.66
C PHE A 260 -11.98 -15.17 14.78
N ASN A 261 -12.30 -16.34 15.34
CA ASN A 261 -11.54 -17.62 15.38
C ASN A 261 -10.12 -17.71 15.98
N GLY A 262 -10.04 -18.52 17.05
CA GLY A 262 -8.99 -19.49 17.36
C GLY A 262 -9.70 -20.73 17.96
N ARG A 263 -9.26 -21.96 17.66
CA ARG A 263 -9.95 -23.22 18.02
C ARG A 263 -10.27 -23.30 19.53
N ASP A 264 -11.55 -23.34 19.88
CA ASP A 264 -12.04 -24.01 21.09
C ASP A 264 -13.39 -24.66 20.81
N THR A 265 -13.38 -25.98 20.78
CA THR A 265 -14.58 -26.82 20.87
C THR A 265 -15.07 -26.83 22.31
N ALA A 266 -16.10 -26.07 22.64
CA ALA A 266 -16.91 -26.33 23.83
C ALA A 266 -18.37 -25.92 23.61
N SER A 267 -19.22 -26.95 23.61
CA SER A 267 -20.68 -26.87 23.64
C SER A 267 -21.16 -25.97 24.78
N MET A 268 -21.91 -24.91 24.46
CA MET A 268 -22.81 -24.26 25.43
C MET A 268 -24.25 -24.63 25.08
N ALA A 269 -24.73 -25.65 25.79
CA ALA A 269 -26.14 -25.93 25.92
C ALA A 269 -26.83 -24.75 26.62
N LEU A 270 -27.73 -24.06 25.91
CA LEU A 270 -28.74 -23.21 26.54
C LEU A 270 -29.70 -24.11 27.33
N LYS A 271 -29.64 -24.03 28.66
CA LYS A 271 -30.74 -24.46 29.55
C LYS A 271 -31.33 -23.21 30.20
N GLY A 272 -32.63 -23.05 30.04
CA GLY A 272 -33.44 -22.15 30.87
C GLY A 272 -34.11 -21.02 30.10
N MET A 273 -35.14 -21.34 29.32
CA MET A 273 -36.22 -20.40 29.03
C MET A 273 -37.53 -21.19 28.98
N GLU A 274 -38.34 -21.06 30.02
CA GLU A 274 -39.74 -21.49 29.98
C GLU A 274 -40.47 -20.55 29.01
N ILE A 275 -40.97 -21.10 27.89
CA ILE A 275 -41.82 -20.39 26.95
C ILE A 275 -43.26 -20.85 27.20
N SER A 276 -44.09 -19.91 27.63
CA SER A 276 -45.54 -20.08 27.77
C SER A 276 -46.19 -20.36 26.40
N LEU A 277 -46.98 -21.43 26.36
CA LEU A 277 -47.58 -22.05 25.19
C LEU A 277 -48.78 -21.24 24.64
N HIS A 278 -48.63 -19.95 24.33
CA HIS A 278 -49.66 -19.15 23.66
C HIS A 278 -49.14 -18.26 22.52
N GLY A 279 -47.84 -18.32 22.17
CA GLY A 279 -47.24 -17.49 21.12
C GLY A 279 -46.89 -18.20 19.80
N CYS A 280 -46.96 -19.53 19.72
CA CYS A 280 -46.44 -20.28 18.56
C CYS A 280 -47.29 -20.16 17.28
N LEU A 281 -48.58 -19.83 17.38
CA LEU A 281 -49.45 -19.80 16.19
C LEU A 281 -49.24 -18.54 15.33
N LEU A 282 -48.77 -17.43 15.91
CA LEU A 282 -48.53 -16.17 15.18
C LEU A 282 -47.20 -16.17 14.42
N VAL A 283 -46.18 -16.84 14.95
CA VAL A 283 -44.82 -16.89 14.36
C VAL A 283 -44.77 -17.79 13.13
N VAL A 284 -45.55 -18.89 13.11
CA VAL A 284 -45.60 -19.79 11.95
C VAL A 284 -46.31 -19.12 10.76
N LEU A 285 -47.32 -18.28 11.00
CA LEU A 285 -48.01 -17.51 9.95
C LEU A 285 -47.13 -16.38 9.38
N LEU A 286 -46.32 -15.70 10.20
CA LEU A 286 -45.36 -14.70 9.74
C LEU A 286 -44.18 -15.33 8.97
N SER A 287 -43.72 -16.52 9.39
CA SER A 287 -42.66 -17.27 8.69
C SER A 287 -43.10 -17.77 7.31
N PHE A 288 -44.37 -18.10 7.11
CA PHE A 288 -44.89 -18.47 5.78
C PHE A 288 -45.07 -17.24 4.86
N CYS A 289 -45.28 -16.05 5.42
CA CYS A 289 -45.40 -14.80 4.66
C CYS A 289 -44.06 -14.32 4.09
N CYS A 290 -42.94 -14.52 4.81
CA CYS A 290 -41.60 -14.19 4.32
C CYS A 290 -41.09 -15.12 3.21
N ILE A 291 -41.62 -16.34 3.08
CA ILE A 291 -41.25 -17.26 1.99
C ILE A 291 -41.93 -16.87 0.67
N MET A 292 -43.06 -16.14 0.73
CA MET A 292 -43.80 -15.68 -0.45
C MET A 292 -43.37 -14.30 -0.96
N PHE A 293 -42.45 -13.63 -0.24
CA PHE A 293 -41.83 -12.36 -0.62
C PHE A 293 -40.31 -12.43 -0.36
N SER A 294 -39.63 -13.37 -1.00
CA SER A 294 -38.20 -13.15 -1.27
C SER A 294 -38.14 -12.07 -2.35
N PRO A 295 -37.54 -10.89 -2.12
CA PRO A 295 -37.21 -10.03 -3.25
C PRO A 295 -36.34 -10.88 -4.18
N GLU A 296 -36.76 -11.06 -5.42
CA GLU A 296 -35.85 -11.52 -6.46
C GLU A 296 -34.65 -10.59 -6.40
N THR A 297 -33.53 -11.07 -5.87
CA THR A 297 -32.25 -10.40 -6.06
C THR A 297 -32.04 -10.47 -7.56
N ALA A 298 -32.40 -9.38 -8.26
CA ALA A 298 -32.14 -9.25 -9.67
C ALA A 298 -30.67 -9.62 -9.90
N SER A 299 -30.43 -10.58 -10.78
CA SER A 299 -29.08 -10.97 -11.17
C SER A 299 -28.29 -9.72 -11.56
N ALA A 300 -27.05 -9.61 -11.10
CA ALA A 300 -26.15 -8.52 -11.47
C ALA A 300 -26.17 -8.30 -12.98
N ALA A 301 -26.43 -7.06 -13.41
CA ALA A 301 -26.48 -6.75 -14.83
C ALA A 301 -25.07 -6.84 -15.44
N THR A 302 -24.96 -7.45 -16.63
CA THR A 302 -23.68 -7.62 -17.34
C THR A 302 -23.66 -6.84 -18.63
N PHE A 303 -22.58 -6.11 -18.87
CA PHE A 303 -22.36 -5.23 -20.02
C PHE A 303 -21.13 -5.71 -20.79
N ASP A 304 -21.31 -6.62 -21.74
CA ASP A 304 -20.21 -7.11 -22.59
C ASP A 304 -19.87 -6.10 -23.68
N VAL A 305 -18.63 -5.62 -23.73
CA VAL A 305 -18.18 -4.59 -24.69
C VAL A 305 -18.43 -4.99 -26.15
N THR A 306 -18.47 -6.28 -26.47
CA THR A 306 -18.77 -6.78 -27.83
C THR A 306 -20.23 -6.58 -28.22
N SER A 307 -21.15 -6.58 -27.24
CA SER A 307 -22.56 -6.24 -27.45
C SER A 307 -22.76 -4.76 -27.81
N TYR A 308 -21.75 -3.93 -27.54
CA TYR A 308 -21.68 -2.51 -27.89
C TYR A 308 -20.88 -2.24 -29.17
N GLY A 309 -20.50 -3.29 -29.90
CA GLY A 309 -19.81 -3.18 -31.19
C GLY A 309 -18.29 -3.17 -31.10
N ALA A 310 -17.69 -3.43 -29.93
CA ALA A 310 -16.25 -3.64 -29.83
C ALA A 310 -15.86 -4.88 -30.64
N LYS A 311 -14.86 -4.75 -31.52
CA LYS A 311 -14.42 -5.83 -32.40
C LYS A 311 -13.41 -6.75 -31.74
N GLY A 312 -12.52 -6.22 -30.91
CA GLY A 312 -11.52 -7.03 -30.24
C GLY A 312 -10.46 -7.63 -31.18
N ASP A 313 -10.17 -6.96 -32.30
CA ASP A 313 -9.23 -7.41 -33.33
C ASP A 313 -7.79 -6.82 -33.17
N GLY A 314 -7.58 -5.98 -32.16
CA GLY A 314 -6.30 -5.33 -31.83
C GLY A 314 -5.93 -4.16 -32.74
N THR A 315 -6.80 -3.77 -33.67
CA THR A 315 -6.51 -2.76 -34.71
C THR A 315 -7.62 -1.72 -34.91
N THR A 316 -8.88 -2.11 -34.70
CA THR A 316 -10.02 -1.20 -34.69
C THR A 316 -10.07 -0.51 -33.33
N ASP A 317 -10.22 0.82 -33.32
CA ASP A 317 -10.43 1.57 -32.07
C ASP A 317 -11.81 1.24 -31.47
N ASP A 318 -11.78 0.50 -30.36
CA ASP A 318 -12.94 0.01 -29.62
C ASP A 318 -13.40 0.97 -28.51
N SER A 319 -12.77 2.15 -28.37
CA SER A 319 -13.03 3.08 -27.26
C SER A 319 -14.49 3.51 -27.14
N GLN A 320 -15.17 3.74 -28.26
CA GLN A 320 -16.58 4.17 -28.24
C GLN A 320 -17.51 3.08 -27.72
N ALA A 321 -17.23 1.81 -28.04
CA ALA A 321 -18.01 0.68 -27.52
C ALA A 321 -17.83 0.54 -26.01
N PHE A 322 -16.60 0.71 -25.50
CA PHE A 322 -16.31 0.72 -24.06
C PHE A 322 -17.02 1.87 -23.34
N LEU A 323 -16.99 3.09 -23.90
CA LEU A 323 -17.67 4.25 -23.31
C LEU A 323 -19.19 4.08 -23.28
N GLN A 324 -19.78 3.50 -24.33
CA GLN A 324 -21.21 3.22 -24.37
C GLN A 324 -21.61 2.14 -23.35
N ALA A 325 -20.84 1.06 -23.27
CA ALA A 325 -21.06 -0.01 -22.29
C ALA A 325 -20.93 0.52 -20.85
N TRP A 326 -19.94 1.37 -20.57
CA TRP A 326 -19.77 2.04 -19.29
C TRP A 326 -20.94 2.97 -18.93
N ALA A 327 -21.44 3.75 -19.90
CA ALA A 327 -22.57 4.64 -19.68
C ALA A 327 -23.85 3.87 -19.31
N ASP A 328 -24.09 2.71 -19.92
CA ASP A 328 -25.20 1.84 -19.58
C ASP A 328 -25.01 1.17 -18.21
N LEU A 329 -23.80 0.70 -17.92
CA LEU A 329 -23.42 0.19 -16.60
C LEU A 329 -23.69 1.20 -15.50
N CYS A 330 -23.28 2.46 -15.68
CA CYS A 330 -23.51 3.50 -14.68
C CYS A 330 -25.00 3.83 -14.49
N ARG A 331 -25.86 3.62 -15.50
CA ARG A 331 -27.30 3.83 -15.38
C ARG A 331 -28.02 2.68 -14.69
N ASP A 332 -27.35 1.54 -14.54
CA ASP A 332 -27.92 0.37 -13.90
C ASP A 332 -28.08 0.54 -12.39
N HIS A 333 -29.09 -0.14 -11.85
CA HIS A 333 -29.50 -0.08 -10.44
C HIS A 333 -29.24 -1.38 -9.66
N SER A 334 -28.64 -2.39 -10.28
CA SER A 334 -28.20 -3.60 -9.58
C SER A 334 -27.09 -3.25 -8.57
N VAL A 335 -26.82 -4.14 -7.62
CA VAL A 335 -25.85 -3.84 -6.55
C VAL A 335 -24.41 -3.84 -7.07
N ASP A 336 -24.16 -4.61 -8.12
CA ASP A 336 -22.85 -5.01 -8.60
C ASP A 336 -22.81 -5.18 -10.14
N PRO A 337 -23.27 -4.19 -10.93
CA PRO A 337 -23.25 -4.28 -12.39
C PRO A 337 -21.81 -4.43 -12.90
N THR A 338 -21.64 -5.25 -13.93
CA THR A 338 -20.32 -5.72 -14.36
C THR A 338 -20.08 -5.47 -15.85
N LEU A 339 -19.03 -4.73 -16.18
CA LEU A 339 -18.50 -4.60 -17.55
C LEU A 339 -17.64 -5.83 -17.87
N ILE A 340 -17.93 -6.53 -18.96
CA ILE A 340 -17.17 -7.71 -19.37
C ILE A 340 -16.25 -7.35 -20.54
N ILE A 341 -14.95 -7.63 -20.37
CA ILE A 341 -13.94 -7.57 -21.43
C ILE A 341 -13.56 -9.02 -21.72
N PRO A 342 -14.15 -9.66 -22.73
CA PRO A 342 -14.10 -11.11 -22.90
C PRO A 342 -12.72 -11.65 -23.29
N SER A 343 -12.46 -12.89 -22.90
CA SER A 343 -11.20 -13.61 -23.19
C SER A 343 -11.02 -13.89 -24.67
N GLY A 344 -9.77 -13.96 -25.13
CA GLY A 344 -9.42 -14.31 -26.51
C GLY A 344 -9.52 -13.15 -27.51
N LEU A 345 -9.94 -11.97 -27.05
CA LEU A 345 -10.02 -10.74 -27.84
C LEU A 345 -8.99 -9.70 -27.37
N THR A 346 -8.57 -8.85 -28.30
CA THR A 346 -7.65 -7.72 -28.04
C THR A 346 -8.31 -6.42 -28.45
N PHE A 347 -8.57 -5.53 -27.51
CA PHE A 347 -9.28 -4.28 -27.75
C PHE A 347 -8.28 -3.13 -27.83
N LEU A 348 -8.16 -2.50 -29.01
CA LEU A 348 -7.35 -1.29 -29.16
C LEU A 348 -8.16 -0.11 -28.61
N LEU A 349 -7.65 0.56 -27.58
CA LEU A 349 -8.31 1.72 -26.98
C LEU A 349 -7.45 2.97 -27.16
N SER A 350 -8.01 4.02 -27.74
CA SER A 350 -7.52 5.40 -27.65
C SER A 350 -7.69 5.95 -26.23
N PRO A 351 -7.02 7.07 -25.86
CA PRO A 351 -7.20 7.70 -24.55
C PRO A 351 -8.67 7.99 -24.22
N LEU A 352 -9.15 7.51 -23.07
CA LEU A 352 -10.55 7.61 -22.67
C LEU A 352 -10.72 7.78 -21.15
N VAL A 353 -11.89 8.30 -20.76
CA VAL A 353 -12.24 8.57 -19.36
C VAL A 353 -13.51 7.82 -19.00
N PHE A 354 -13.42 6.96 -18.00
CA PHE A 354 -14.54 6.34 -17.31
C PHE A 354 -14.93 7.20 -16.12
N ASP A 355 -15.94 8.05 -16.31
CA ASP A 355 -16.46 8.93 -15.27
C ASP A 355 -17.58 8.22 -14.48
N GLY A 356 -17.41 8.12 -13.16
CA GLY A 356 -18.37 7.48 -12.26
C GLY A 356 -19.41 8.42 -11.66
N SER A 357 -19.40 9.72 -11.96
CA SER A 357 -20.38 10.69 -11.42
C SER A 357 -21.84 10.36 -11.79
N SER A 358 -22.05 9.60 -12.86
CA SER A 358 -23.37 9.14 -13.29
C SER A 358 -23.79 7.80 -12.70
N CYS A 359 -22.85 7.02 -12.15
CA CYS A 359 -23.07 5.67 -11.65
C CYS A 359 -24.07 5.67 -10.48
N LYS A 360 -25.11 4.82 -10.57
CA LYS A 360 -26.17 4.71 -9.56
C LYS A 360 -25.93 3.59 -8.54
N SER A 361 -25.14 2.60 -8.95
CA SER A 361 -24.80 1.44 -8.13
C SER A 361 -23.72 1.79 -7.11
N PRO A 362 -23.76 1.21 -5.89
CA PRO A 362 -22.75 1.48 -4.86
C PRO A 362 -21.39 0.84 -5.20
N ASN A 363 -21.40 -0.22 -6.01
CA ASN A 363 -20.20 -0.87 -6.54
C ASN A 363 -20.33 -0.97 -8.06
N VAL A 364 -19.19 -0.97 -8.74
CA VAL A 364 -19.13 -1.21 -10.18
C VAL A 364 -17.97 -2.13 -10.49
N ASN A 365 -18.21 -3.13 -11.33
CA ASN A 365 -17.23 -4.18 -11.60
C ASN A 365 -16.77 -4.13 -13.05
N ILE A 366 -15.51 -4.48 -13.27
CA ILE A 366 -14.93 -4.76 -14.58
C ILE A 366 -14.30 -6.15 -14.50
N LYS A 367 -14.80 -7.07 -15.32
CA LYS A 367 -14.17 -8.38 -15.52
C LYS A 367 -13.21 -8.29 -16.70
N LEU A 368 -11.92 -8.17 -16.41
CA LEU A 368 -10.85 -8.11 -17.39
C LEU A 368 -10.39 -9.53 -17.75
N LEU A 369 -10.94 -10.12 -18.81
CA LEU A 369 -10.57 -11.46 -19.28
C LEU A 369 -9.73 -11.43 -20.57
N GLY A 370 -9.93 -10.41 -21.40
CA GLY A 370 -9.21 -10.18 -22.65
C GLY A 370 -7.96 -9.31 -22.50
N THR A 371 -7.46 -8.81 -23.63
CA THR A 371 -6.36 -7.83 -23.67
C THR A 371 -6.89 -6.47 -24.06
N ILE A 372 -6.48 -5.42 -23.36
CA ILE A 372 -6.58 -4.04 -23.81
C ILE A 372 -5.19 -3.62 -24.30
N THR A 373 -5.08 -3.06 -25.50
CA THR A 373 -3.82 -2.54 -26.05
C THR A 373 -3.95 -1.06 -26.39
N ALA A 374 -2.88 -0.31 -26.19
CA ALA A 374 -2.80 1.08 -26.60
C ALA A 374 -2.35 1.20 -28.07
N PRO A 375 -2.46 2.38 -28.70
CA PRO A 375 -1.87 2.61 -30.01
C PRO A 375 -0.35 2.44 -29.98
N ASN A 376 0.19 1.66 -30.92
CA ASN A 376 1.63 1.36 -31.02
C ASN A 376 2.46 2.42 -31.77
N THR A 377 1.85 3.54 -32.16
CA THR A 377 2.52 4.69 -32.80
C THR A 377 2.08 5.98 -32.13
N LEU A 378 2.96 6.97 -32.03
CA LEU A 378 2.62 8.30 -31.49
C LEU A 378 1.47 8.99 -32.24
N GLU A 379 1.31 8.71 -33.53
CA GLU A 379 0.20 9.25 -34.33
C GLU A 379 -1.15 8.70 -33.90
N GLY A 380 -1.23 7.43 -33.51
CA GLY A 380 -2.45 6.82 -32.98
C GLY A 380 -2.94 7.44 -31.66
N TRP A 381 -2.12 8.25 -31.00
CA TRP A 381 -2.51 9.00 -29.78
C TRP A 381 -3.03 10.42 -30.08
N LYS A 382 -3.09 10.87 -31.34
CA LYS A 382 -3.43 12.26 -31.70
C LYS A 382 -4.95 12.54 -31.71
N PRO A 383 -5.38 13.77 -31.36
CA PRO A 383 -4.56 14.92 -30.94
C PRO A 383 -4.04 14.77 -29.48
N CYS A 384 -2.71 14.79 -29.30
CA CYS A 384 -2.04 14.47 -28.03
C CYS A 384 -1.92 15.65 -27.05
N VAL A 385 -2.77 16.67 -27.16
CA VAL A 385 -2.49 18.00 -26.58
C VAL A 385 -2.97 18.11 -25.12
N GLU A 386 -3.79 17.18 -24.63
CA GLU A 386 -4.53 17.42 -23.36
C GLU A 386 -4.66 16.21 -22.42
N ARG A 387 -4.36 14.98 -22.86
CA ARG A 387 -4.62 13.77 -22.06
C ARG A 387 -3.34 13.13 -21.54
N ARG A 388 -3.05 13.40 -20.27
CA ARG A 388 -1.95 12.81 -19.48
C ARG A 388 -2.13 11.33 -19.12
N PHE A 389 -3.28 10.76 -19.47
CA PHE A 389 -3.72 9.44 -19.06
C PHE A 389 -4.30 8.70 -20.25
N TRP A 390 -4.00 7.40 -20.34
CA TRP A 390 -4.60 6.52 -21.35
C TRP A 390 -5.97 6.03 -20.90
N ILE A 391 -6.02 5.22 -19.83
CA ILE A 391 -7.27 4.76 -19.21
C ILE A 391 -7.44 5.51 -17.90
N TYR A 392 -8.42 6.40 -17.86
CA TYR A 392 -8.65 7.26 -16.70
C TYR A 392 -10.00 6.96 -16.04
N PHE A 393 -9.96 6.42 -14.81
CA PHE A 393 -11.13 6.33 -13.93
C PHE A 393 -11.22 7.57 -13.04
N ASN A 394 -12.33 8.31 -13.15
CA ASN A 394 -12.56 9.52 -12.38
C ASN A 394 -13.86 9.41 -11.59
N ASN A 395 -13.78 9.69 -10.29
CA ASN A 395 -14.96 9.77 -9.41
C ASN A 395 -15.81 8.48 -9.39
N VAL A 396 -15.14 7.33 -9.24
CA VAL A 396 -15.79 6.01 -9.28
C VAL A 396 -15.76 5.35 -7.91
N HIS A 397 -16.93 5.18 -7.28
CA HIS A 397 -17.05 4.55 -5.97
C HIS A 397 -17.17 3.03 -6.10
N GLY A 398 -16.48 2.29 -5.23
CA GLY A 398 -16.59 0.83 -5.16
C GLY A 398 -16.17 0.10 -6.45
N LEU A 399 -15.19 0.66 -7.17
CA LEU A 399 -14.69 0.07 -8.41
C LEU A 399 -13.90 -1.21 -8.12
N THR A 400 -14.32 -2.33 -8.71
CA THR A 400 -13.54 -3.57 -8.75
C THR A 400 -13.12 -3.89 -10.18
N ILE A 401 -11.82 -4.05 -10.41
CA ILE A 401 -11.27 -4.59 -11.66
C ILE A 401 -10.62 -5.94 -11.33
N ASP A 402 -11.11 -7.00 -11.97
CA ASP A 402 -10.77 -8.38 -11.64
C ASP A 402 -10.63 -9.25 -12.89
N GLY A 403 -9.59 -10.07 -12.94
CA GLY A 403 -9.43 -11.14 -13.91
C GLY A 403 -8.06 -11.18 -14.57
N PRO A 404 -7.68 -12.34 -15.14
CA PRO A 404 -6.31 -12.59 -15.61
C PRO A 404 -5.91 -11.83 -16.86
N GLY A 405 -6.80 -10.98 -17.40
CA GLY A 405 -6.55 -10.24 -18.62
C GLY A 405 -5.43 -9.22 -18.49
N GLN A 406 -5.08 -8.61 -19.63
CA GLN A 406 -3.87 -7.83 -19.79
C GLN A 406 -4.18 -6.40 -20.23
N ILE A 407 -3.42 -5.43 -19.72
CA ILE A 407 -3.36 -4.05 -20.21
C ILE A 407 -1.96 -3.80 -20.77
N ASP A 408 -1.84 -3.65 -22.09
CA ASP A 408 -0.59 -3.39 -22.81
C ASP A 408 -0.51 -1.94 -23.28
N GLY A 409 0.37 -1.16 -22.67
CA GLY A 409 0.58 0.25 -22.96
C GLY A 409 1.34 0.56 -24.25
N GLN A 410 1.93 -0.45 -24.91
CA GLN A 410 2.73 -0.28 -26.13
C GLN A 410 3.78 0.85 -26.05
N GLY A 411 4.40 1.00 -24.87
CA GLY A 411 5.21 2.15 -24.47
C GLY A 411 6.48 2.37 -25.30
N SER A 412 6.96 1.38 -26.07
CA SER A 412 8.19 1.52 -26.85
C SER A 412 8.18 2.67 -27.85
N ALA A 413 6.99 3.03 -28.35
CA ALA A 413 6.82 4.20 -29.22
C ALA A 413 7.20 5.51 -28.52
N TRP A 414 7.01 5.57 -27.20
CA TRP A 414 7.26 6.71 -26.33
C TRP A 414 8.69 6.74 -25.76
N TRP A 415 9.37 5.61 -25.65
CA TRP A 415 10.73 5.54 -25.07
C TRP A 415 11.85 5.91 -26.06
N ARG A 416 11.60 5.74 -27.37
CA ARG A 416 12.63 5.92 -28.42
C ARG A 416 13.08 7.37 -28.64
N LYS A 417 12.26 8.34 -28.22
CA LYS A 417 12.60 9.76 -28.26
C LYS A 417 12.58 10.31 -26.84
N MET A 418 13.75 10.40 -26.21
CA MET A 418 13.98 11.28 -25.06
C MET A 418 13.94 12.78 -25.45
N GLU A 419 13.54 13.10 -26.68
CA GLU A 419 13.26 14.46 -27.11
C GLU A 419 11.85 14.82 -26.65
N LYS A 420 11.76 15.81 -25.76
CA LYS A 420 10.56 16.61 -25.56
C LYS A 420 10.04 17.00 -26.95
N THR A 421 9.04 16.30 -27.47
CA THR A 421 8.22 16.93 -28.50
C THR A 421 7.44 18.00 -27.76
N GLU A 422 7.53 19.26 -28.18
CA GLU A 422 6.84 20.42 -27.58
C GLU A 422 5.30 20.24 -27.49
N THR A 423 4.76 19.12 -27.99
CA THR A 423 3.33 18.90 -28.23
C THR A 423 2.71 17.70 -27.50
N CYS A 424 3.48 16.78 -26.89
CA CYS A 424 2.95 15.54 -26.29
C CYS A 424 3.74 15.08 -25.04
N ASP A 425 3.09 15.01 -23.88
CA ASP A 425 3.62 14.32 -22.69
C ASP A 425 3.34 12.80 -22.78
N ARG A 426 4.19 11.97 -22.16
CA ARG A 426 3.97 10.52 -22.10
C ARG A 426 2.79 10.21 -21.16
N PRO A 427 1.78 9.44 -21.60
CA PRO A 427 0.61 9.17 -20.78
C PRO A 427 0.87 8.06 -19.75
N THR A 428 0.36 8.23 -18.53
CA THR A 428 0.21 7.13 -17.57
C THR A 428 -0.81 6.14 -18.10
N ALA A 429 -0.53 4.84 -18.01
CA ALA A 429 -1.38 3.80 -18.60
C ALA A 429 -2.74 3.70 -17.89
N LEU A 430 -2.74 3.57 -16.56
CA LEU A 430 -3.96 3.44 -15.76
C LEU A 430 -3.95 4.47 -14.62
N HIS A 431 -4.92 5.38 -14.62
CA HIS A 431 -5.04 6.42 -13.60
C HIS A 431 -6.38 6.35 -12.87
N PHE A 432 -6.33 6.35 -11.55
CA PHE A 432 -7.49 6.39 -10.66
C PHE A 432 -7.47 7.70 -9.87
N ASN A 433 -8.50 8.52 -10.04
CA ASN A 433 -8.68 9.76 -9.29
C ASN A 433 -10.03 9.75 -8.60
N LYS A 434 -10.05 9.97 -7.28
CA LYS A 434 -11.28 9.98 -6.48
C LYS A 434 -12.06 8.67 -6.61
N CYS A 435 -11.36 7.56 -6.42
CA CYS A 435 -11.92 6.21 -6.49
C CYS A 435 -11.93 5.54 -5.11
N PRO A 436 -12.82 5.93 -4.20
CA PRO A 436 -12.88 5.30 -2.88
C PRO A 436 -13.39 3.86 -2.97
N GLY A 437 -12.80 2.95 -2.21
CA GLY A 437 -13.13 1.53 -2.23
C GLY A 437 -12.55 0.76 -3.43
N LEU A 438 -11.51 1.30 -4.08
CA LEU A 438 -10.88 0.68 -5.26
C LEU A 438 -10.31 -0.71 -4.96
N ARG A 439 -10.71 -1.70 -5.76
CA ARG A 439 -10.16 -3.06 -5.81
C ARG A 439 -9.58 -3.34 -7.18
N LEU A 440 -8.29 -3.65 -7.26
CA LEU A 440 -7.63 -4.06 -8.51
C LEU A 440 -6.86 -5.35 -8.25
N LYS A 441 -7.25 -6.44 -8.91
CA LYS A 441 -6.64 -7.74 -8.65
C LYS A 441 -6.58 -8.67 -9.84
N ASP A 442 -5.63 -9.59 -9.75
CA ASP A 442 -5.47 -10.71 -10.67
C ASP A 442 -5.13 -10.29 -12.11
N THR A 443 -4.66 -9.05 -12.36
CA THR A 443 -4.41 -8.50 -13.71
C THR A 443 -2.92 -8.45 -14.10
N THR A 444 -2.66 -8.40 -15.41
CA THR A 444 -1.31 -8.17 -15.97
C THR A 444 -1.22 -6.79 -16.63
N HIS A 445 -0.15 -6.03 -16.35
CA HIS A 445 0.12 -4.71 -16.91
C HIS A 445 1.49 -4.71 -17.58
N ILE A 446 1.56 -4.34 -18.85
CA ILE A 446 2.82 -4.36 -19.59
C ILE A 446 3.09 -3.05 -20.33
N ASN A 447 4.37 -2.70 -20.42
CA ASN A 447 4.92 -1.69 -21.32
C ASN A 447 4.18 -0.34 -21.25
N SER A 448 3.97 0.24 -20.07
CA SER A 448 3.37 1.58 -19.98
C SER A 448 4.25 2.65 -20.66
N PRO A 449 3.65 3.68 -21.30
CA PRO A 449 4.42 4.81 -21.85
C PRO A 449 5.17 5.62 -20.79
N PHE A 450 4.54 5.78 -19.63
CA PHE A 450 5.03 6.43 -18.41
C PHE A 450 4.68 5.52 -17.22
N LEU A 451 4.00 5.99 -16.17
CA LEU A 451 3.60 5.13 -15.05
C LEU A 451 2.62 4.02 -15.50
N HIS A 452 2.72 2.82 -14.91
CA HIS A 452 1.74 1.76 -15.13
C HIS A 452 0.43 2.09 -14.42
N ILE A 453 0.48 2.31 -13.11
CA ILE A 453 -0.69 2.58 -12.28
C ILE A 453 -0.42 3.84 -11.45
N SER A 454 -1.36 4.80 -11.45
CA SER A 454 -1.35 5.97 -10.57
C SER A 454 -2.66 6.12 -9.83
N ILE A 455 -2.58 6.34 -8.52
CA ILE A 455 -3.71 6.45 -7.60
C ILE A 455 -3.63 7.81 -6.91
N LYS A 456 -4.70 8.59 -7.04
CA LYS A 456 -4.77 9.94 -6.50
C LYS A 456 -6.11 10.20 -5.81
N ASN A 457 -6.10 10.99 -4.74
CA ASN A 457 -7.30 11.48 -4.05
C ASN A 457 -8.28 10.35 -3.65
N SER A 458 -7.77 9.18 -3.26
CA SER A 458 -8.58 7.97 -3.07
C SER A 458 -8.40 7.40 -1.66
N GLN A 459 -9.38 6.63 -1.19
CA GLN A 459 -9.38 6.04 0.15
C GLN A 459 -9.86 4.58 0.09
N ASP A 460 -9.38 3.74 1.01
CA ASP A 460 -9.77 2.33 1.13
C ASP A 460 -9.47 1.56 -0.15
N ILE A 461 -8.18 1.48 -0.47
CA ILE A 461 -7.65 0.89 -1.71
C ILE A 461 -7.02 -0.46 -1.38
N ASP A 462 -7.30 -1.46 -2.19
CA ASP A 462 -6.74 -2.80 -2.05
C ASP A 462 -6.37 -3.34 -3.45
N ILE A 463 -5.07 -3.53 -3.64
CA ILE A 463 -4.47 -3.90 -4.91
C ILE A 463 -3.60 -5.13 -4.68
N GLY A 464 -3.88 -6.22 -5.39
CA GLY A 464 -3.07 -7.41 -5.20
C GLY A 464 -3.10 -8.45 -6.29
N ASN A 465 -2.15 -9.37 -6.23
CA ASN A 465 -1.92 -10.38 -7.25
C ASN A 465 -1.69 -9.80 -8.66
N LEU A 466 -0.89 -8.74 -8.76
CA LEU A 466 -0.57 -8.10 -10.04
C LEU A 466 0.71 -8.65 -10.65
N GLN A 467 0.76 -8.67 -11.98
CA GLN A 467 2.00 -8.82 -12.75
C GLN A 467 2.26 -7.53 -13.53
N ILE A 468 3.27 -6.75 -13.17
CA ILE A 468 3.64 -5.50 -13.85
C ILE A 468 5.01 -5.66 -14.50
N ARG A 469 5.12 -5.42 -15.80
CA ARG A 469 6.33 -5.69 -16.59
C ARG A 469 6.63 -4.62 -17.63
N ALA A 470 7.81 -4.03 -17.55
CA ALA A 470 8.42 -3.25 -18.63
C ALA A 470 9.95 -3.50 -18.66
N PRO A 471 10.63 -3.21 -19.78
CA PRO A 471 12.09 -3.34 -19.86
C PRO A 471 12.81 -2.54 -18.78
N GLU A 472 13.93 -3.04 -18.24
CA GLU A 472 14.72 -2.32 -17.22
C GLU A 472 15.19 -0.93 -17.66
N ASN A 473 15.33 -0.70 -18.97
CA ASN A 473 15.73 0.58 -19.53
C ASN A 473 14.55 1.46 -20.00
N SER A 474 13.29 1.10 -19.71
CA SER A 474 12.14 1.94 -20.05
C SER A 474 12.00 3.09 -19.05
N PRO A 475 12.15 4.36 -19.47
CA PRO A 475 12.23 5.49 -18.55
C PRO A 475 10.91 5.74 -17.81
N ASN A 476 10.94 6.03 -16.50
CA ASN A 476 9.76 6.43 -15.72
C ASN A 476 8.55 5.52 -15.91
N THR A 477 8.82 4.21 -15.93
CA THR A 477 7.78 3.18 -16.06
C THR A 477 7.36 2.64 -14.70
N ASP A 478 7.22 3.54 -13.73
CA ASP A 478 6.91 3.22 -12.34
C ASP A 478 5.72 2.24 -12.26
N GLY A 479 5.78 1.29 -11.32
CA GLY A 479 4.76 0.26 -11.17
C GLY A 479 3.46 0.83 -10.61
N ILE A 480 3.48 1.23 -9.33
CA ILE A 480 2.32 1.81 -8.64
C ILE A 480 2.73 3.13 -7.98
N ASP A 481 2.15 4.23 -8.43
CA ASP A 481 2.34 5.57 -7.86
C ASP A 481 1.13 5.97 -7.03
N ILE A 482 1.36 6.44 -5.80
CA ILE A 482 0.32 6.83 -4.83
C ILE A 482 0.54 8.27 -4.40
N SER A 483 -0.52 9.08 -4.46
CA SER A 483 -0.53 10.45 -3.96
C SER A 483 -1.87 10.82 -3.32
N ALA A 484 -1.88 11.73 -2.34
CA ALA A 484 -3.09 12.27 -1.72
C ALA A 484 -4.16 11.21 -1.35
N SER A 485 -3.73 10.06 -0.82
CA SER A 485 -4.59 8.88 -0.64
C SER A 485 -4.39 8.22 0.72
N SER A 486 -5.37 7.46 1.20
CA SER A 486 -5.31 6.83 2.52
C SER A 486 -5.82 5.39 2.56
N HIS A 487 -5.35 4.61 3.54
CA HIS A 487 -5.76 3.21 3.74
C HIS A 487 -5.49 2.39 2.48
N VAL A 488 -4.23 2.32 2.09
CA VAL A 488 -3.78 1.67 0.85
C VAL A 488 -3.10 0.36 1.17
N HIS A 489 -3.63 -0.73 0.64
CA HIS A 489 -3.04 -2.06 0.74
C HIS A 489 -2.58 -2.55 -0.63
N ILE A 490 -1.27 -2.77 -0.79
CA ILE A 490 -0.66 -3.36 -1.97
C ILE A 490 -0.06 -4.69 -1.58
N HIS A 491 -0.46 -5.78 -2.22
CA HIS A 491 -0.01 -7.10 -1.79
C HIS A 491 0.20 -8.12 -2.91
N ASP A 492 1.01 -9.14 -2.61
CA ASP A 492 1.17 -10.36 -3.42
C ASP A 492 1.46 -10.10 -4.91
N SER A 493 2.25 -9.07 -5.23
CA SER A 493 2.44 -8.58 -6.60
C SER A 493 3.89 -8.72 -7.06
N ASN A 494 4.08 -8.93 -8.36
CA ASN A 494 5.38 -8.97 -9.02
C ASN A 494 5.54 -7.77 -9.95
N ILE A 495 6.51 -6.91 -9.65
CA ILE A 495 6.70 -5.63 -10.34
C ILE A 495 8.13 -5.57 -10.87
N GLN A 496 8.25 -5.47 -12.19
CA GLN A 496 9.52 -5.40 -12.91
C GLN A 496 9.43 -4.26 -13.93
N THR A 497 10.14 -3.18 -13.73
CA THR A 497 9.99 -1.97 -14.55
C THR A 497 11.36 -1.31 -14.77
N GLY A 498 11.39 -0.21 -15.51
CA GLY A 498 12.60 0.60 -15.64
C GLY A 498 12.72 1.73 -14.62
N ASP A 499 11.80 1.81 -13.66
CA ASP A 499 11.79 2.85 -12.62
C ASP A 499 11.24 2.26 -11.31
N ASP A 500 10.66 3.06 -10.42
CA ASP A 500 10.24 2.59 -9.08
C ASP A 500 9.14 1.50 -9.14
N CYS A 501 9.20 0.52 -8.23
CA CYS A 501 8.13 -0.47 -8.09
C CYS A 501 6.88 0.15 -7.50
N VAL A 502 7.06 0.81 -6.36
CA VAL A 502 6.00 1.53 -5.67
C VAL A 502 6.56 2.89 -5.28
N ALA A 503 5.85 3.94 -5.65
CA ALA A 503 6.18 5.32 -5.33
C ALA A 503 5.13 5.88 -4.38
N ILE A 504 5.57 6.51 -3.28
CA ILE A 504 4.69 7.14 -2.29
C ILE A 504 5.03 8.63 -2.26
N ASN A 505 4.12 9.45 -2.79
CA ASN A 505 4.25 10.89 -2.87
C ASN A 505 3.49 11.59 -1.71
N GLY A 506 3.43 12.92 -1.75
CA GLY A 506 2.80 13.73 -0.72
C GLY A 506 1.29 13.47 -0.52
N GLY A 507 0.84 13.67 0.72
CA GLY A 507 -0.56 13.56 1.14
C GLY A 507 -1.01 12.12 1.40
N VAL A 508 -0.08 11.20 1.69
CA VAL A 508 -0.38 9.77 1.84
C VAL A 508 -0.33 9.33 3.30
N VAL A 509 -1.33 8.57 3.75
CA VAL A 509 -1.41 8.03 5.13
C VAL A 509 -1.91 6.59 5.15
N ASP A 510 -1.38 5.79 6.06
CA ASP A 510 -1.79 4.39 6.27
C ASP A 510 -1.62 3.54 4.99
N VAL A 511 -0.37 3.19 4.71
CA VAL A 511 0.01 2.37 3.56
C VAL A 511 0.62 1.07 4.05
N ASN A 512 0.14 -0.05 3.52
CA ASN A 512 0.68 -1.37 3.76
C ASN A 512 1.08 -2.02 2.43
N ILE A 513 2.36 -2.27 2.25
CA ILE A 513 2.94 -3.00 1.11
C ILE A 513 3.46 -4.33 1.63
N THR A 514 2.84 -5.44 1.25
CA THR A 514 3.16 -6.78 1.77
C THR A 514 3.41 -7.79 0.65
N ASN A 515 4.40 -8.68 0.78
CA ASN A 515 4.63 -9.78 -0.17
C ASN A 515 4.86 -9.30 -1.63
N VAL A 516 5.57 -8.19 -1.83
CA VAL A 516 5.88 -7.68 -3.17
C VAL A 516 7.26 -8.16 -3.62
N PHE A 517 7.33 -8.73 -4.83
CA PHE A 517 8.59 -8.91 -5.54
C PHE A 517 8.83 -7.69 -6.40
N CYS A 518 9.97 -7.04 -6.17
CA CYS A 518 10.39 -5.86 -6.90
C CYS A 518 11.70 -6.11 -7.63
N GLY A 519 11.72 -5.85 -8.93
CA GLY A 519 12.97 -5.70 -9.66
C GLY A 519 13.10 -6.54 -10.93
N PRO A 520 13.85 -6.05 -11.93
CA PRO A 520 14.67 -4.82 -11.93
C PRO A 520 13.84 -3.52 -11.88
N GLY A 521 14.50 -2.38 -11.66
CA GLY A 521 13.87 -1.06 -11.45
C GLY A 521 14.58 -0.20 -10.41
N HIS A 522 13.87 0.73 -9.77
CA HIS A 522 14.43 1.69 -8.79
C HIS A 522 14.06 1.41 -7.32
N GLY A 523 13.31 0.35 -7.02
CA GLY A 523 12.98 -0.06 -5.65
C GLY A 523 11.65 0.51 -5.14
N ILE A 524 11.54 0.59 -3.80
CA ILE A 524 10.38 1.13 -3.06
C ILE A 524 10.80 2.38 -2.28
#